data_AF-A0A2A3LIT7-F1
#
_entry.id   AF-A0A2A3LIT7-F1
#
_cell.length_a   1.000
_cell.length_b   1.000
_cell.length_c   1.000
_cell.angle_alpha   90.00
_cell.angle_beta   90.00
_cell.angle_gamma   90.00
#
_symmetry.space_group_name_H-M   'P 1'
#
loop_
_entity.id
_entity.type
_entity.pdbx_description
1 polymer ?
#
loop_
_entity_poly.entity_id
_entity_poly.type
_entity_poly.pdbx_seq_one_letter_code
_entity_poly.pdbx_strand_id
1 'polypeptide(L)'
;MARARRRHARPGHAQRWRLAWLAGGVLVVVVLLVTGVRKFVVDRLWPEARVQALLDDAAAATAAGRLSADDGSGARELYEAALALDPDDARPRTGLAEIARRAVAQAAAAVEAGRYDEAHEALRLARALSAPRQHVDAVASALRAAEAAGAGLDGLVESAQAAHAAGHLDGGPRAALPLYQRVLALQPDNADALRGRDDALATLLERARTGLRQGALRDAAATIAAARDYDPGHADLPDTEARLTEELDALRRRAARSLEAGQVERAVAQWRTLLDFDPEDARAQRGLEDAGAAYAARAERFARDFNFADADAQLREARALAPDSNAVRNAGEHIERSRTRHARLGPQLPPAERRQRVESLLQQAVAAEARGDLLSPPGDSAFDKIRAARLVAPDDAAVARASARLLPSARQCFDAGLRANSLARARTCLDARAALGEDPGAVREARRRLAQRWLAIGDERLGAGNLAGAQSALASAREIEPNVPGQAELAGRLRAASLSGN
;
A
#
# COMPACT_ATOMS: atom_id res chain seq x y z
N MET A 1 -32.92 -124.91 27.13
CA MET A 1 -34.39 -125.08 27.08
C MET A 1 -35.01 -123.85 26.42
N ALA A 2 -35.98 -124.06 25.52
CA ALA A 2 -36.47 -123.09 24.53
C ALA A 2 -37.68 -122.26 24.99
N ARG A 3 -37.97 -121.21 24.18
CA ARG A 3 -39.15 -120.30 24.08
C ARG A 3 -38.83 -118.87 24.52
N ALA A 4 -39.24 -117.79 23.86
CA ALA A 4 -39.96 -117.57 22.61
C ALA A 4 -39.72 -116.12 22.16
N ARG A 5 -39.74 -115.88 20.84
CA ARG A 5 -39.81 -114.56 20.20
C ARG A 5 -41.00 -113.75 20.72
N ARG A 6 -40.84 -112.43 20.90
CA ARG A 6 -41.87 -111.41 20.60
C ARG A 6 -41.21 -110.06 20.23
N ARG A 7 -41.45 -109.64 18.98
CA ARG A 7 -41.20 -108.30 18.43
C ARG A 7 -42.37 -107.40 18.82
N HIS A 8 -42.15 -106.24 19.43
CA HIS A 8 -43.09 -105.10 19.44
C HIS A 8 -42.23 -103.82 19.24
N ALA A 9 -42.21 -103.27 18.03
CA ALA A 9 -43.06 -102.16 17.55
C ALA A 9 -42.62 -100.79 18.12
N ARG A 10 -41.89 -100.04 17.29
CA ARG A 10 -41.46 -98.65 17.54
C ARG A 10 -42.69 -97.71 17.52
N PRO A 11 -42.92 -96.85 18.53
CA PRO A 11 -43.87 -95.76 18.41
C PRO A 11 -43.27 -94.59 17.60
N GLY A 12 -44.08 -94.07 16.68
CA GLY A 12 -43.70 -93.10 15.66
C GLY A 12 -43.55 -91.66 16.13
N HIS A 13 -42.91 -90.86 15.26
CA HIS A 13 -42.55 -89.46 15.39
C HIS A 13 -43.68 -88.46 15.79
N ALA A 14 -44.95 -88.90 15.84
CA ALA A 14 -46.09 -88.05 16.18
C ALA A 14 -46.23 -87.74 17.69
N GLN A 15 -45.54 -88.48 18.58
CA GLN A 15 -45.66 -88.30 20.03
C GLN A 15 -44.62 -87.33 20.64
N ARG A 16 -43.44 -87.20 20.02
CA ARG A 16 -42.38 -86.27 20.45
C ARG A 16 -42.71 -84.80 20.14
N TRP A 17 -43.45 -84.53 19.07
CA TRP A 17 -43.89 -83.18 18.72
C TRP A 17 -45.00 -82.68 19.65
N ARG A 18 -45.88 -83.57 20.12
CA ARG A 18 -46.92 -83.25 21.11
C ARG A 18 -46.35 -82.91 22.50
N LEU A 19 -45.27 -83.57 22.93
CA LEU A 19 -44.56 -83.26 24.18
C LEU A 19 -43.77 -81.95 24.10
N ALA A 20 -43.19 -81.61 22.94
CA ALA A 20 -42.52 -80.32 22.73
C ALA A 20 -43.50 -79.13 22.72
N TRP A 21 -44.69 -79.30 22.12
CA TRP A 21 -45.77 -78.30 22.18
C TRP A 21 -46.37 -78.15 23.57
N LEU A 22 -46.49 -79.25 24.33
CA LEU A 22 -46.93 -79.20 25.73
C LEU A 22 -45.89 -78.53 26.64
N ALA A 23 -44.59 -78.80 26.46
CA ALA A 23 -43.53 -78.14 27.22
C ALA A 23 -43.39 -76.65 26.87
N GLY A 24 -43.51 -76.29 25.59
CA GLY A 24 -43.56 -74.90 25.15
C GLY A 24 -44.81 -74.17 25.64
N GLY A 25 -45.97 -74.82 25.61
CA GLY A 25 -47.23 -74.28 26.15
C GLY A 25 -47.18 -74.07 27.67
N VAL A 26 -46.60 -75.01 28.42
CA VAL A 26 -46.40 -74.85 29.87
C VAL A 26 -45.40 -73.74 30.18
N LEU A 27 -44.31 -73.61 29.42
CA LEU A 27 -43.36 -72.50 29.61
C LEU A 27 -44.02 -71.15 29.32
N VAL A 28 -44.79 -71.05 28.23
CA VAL A 28 -45.54 -69.83 27.90
C VAL A 28 -46.60 -69.53 28.96
N VAL A 29 -47.32 -70.53 29.47
CA VAL A 29 -48.29 -70.34 30.55
C VAL A 29 -47.60 -69.93 31.84
N VAL A 30 -46.45 -70.52 32.21
CA VAL A 30 -45.68 -70.12 33.40
C VAL A 30 -45.15 -68.70 33.24
N VAL A 31 -44.63 -68.33 32.06
CA VAL A 31 -44.19 -66.95 31.78
C VAL A 31 -45.37 -65.98 31.84
N LEU A 32 -46.52 -66.34 31.27
CA LEU A 32 -47.76 -65.55 31.33
C LEU A 32 -48.33 -65.47 32.75
N LEU A 33 -48.17 -66.51 33.57
CA LEU A 33 -48.63 -66.55 34.95
C LEU A 33 -47.68 -65.73 35.84
N VAL A 34 -46.38 -65.83 35.64
CA VAL A 34 -45.37 -65.02 36.35
C VAL A 34 -45.51 -63.55 35.98
N THR A 35 -45.68 -63.23 34.71
CA THR A 35 -45.92 -61.83 34.27
C THR A 35 -47.30 -61.33 34.68
N GLY A 36 -48.33 -62.18 34.67
CA GLY A 36 -49.68 -61.85 35.13
C GLY A 36 -49.77 -61.62 36.64
N VAL A 37 -49.15 -62.47 37.46
CA VAL A 37 -49.09 -62.32 38.92
C VAL A 37 -48.24 -61.09 39.30
N ARG A 38 -47.11 -60.86 38.62
CA ARG A 38 -46.29 -59.65 38.81
C ARG A 38 -47.08 -58.37 38.49
N LYS A 39 -47.77 -58.32 37.35
CA LYS A 39 -48.52 -57.13 36.92
C LYS A 39 -49.85 -56.90 37.65
N PHE A 40 -50.50 -57.95 38.17
CA PHE A 40 -51.86 -57.84 38.72
C PHE A 40 -51.94 -57.96 40.25
N VAL A 41 -51.03 -58.71 40.88
CA VAL A 41 -51.04 -58.95 42.34
C VAL A 41 -49.94 -58.16 43.03
N VAL A 42 -48.71 -58.15 42.51
CA VAL A 42 -47.58 -57.44 43.14
C VAL A 42 -47.69 -55.92 42.95
N ASP A 43 -47.95 -55.45 41.73
CA ASP A 43 -48.10 -54.02 41.43
C ASP A 43 -49.37 -53.38 42.04
N ARG A 44 -50.31 -54.19 42.55
CA ARG A 44 -51.59 -53.73 43.11
C ARG A 44 -51.69 -53.91 44.64
N LEU A 45 -50.87 -54.77 45.25
CA LEU A 45 -50.83 -54.99 46.71
C LEU A 45 -49.50 -54.61 47.40
N TRP A 46 -48.42 -54.28 46.69
CA TRP A 46 -47.14 -53.88 47.30
C TRP A 46 -46.62 -52.52 46.80
N PRO A 47 -46.73 -51.45 47.61
CA PRO A 47 -46.13 -50.14 47.32
C PRO A 47 -44.60 -50.21 47.10
N GLU A 48 -43.91 -51.11 47.82
CA GLU A 48 -42.43 -51.21 47.81
C GLU A 48 -41.83 -51.58 46.44
N ALA A 49 -42.48 -52.45 45.66
CA ALA A 49 -41.96 -52.87 44.35
C ALA A 49 -42.03 -51.76 43.30
N ARG A 50 -43.06 -50.91 43.38
CA ARG A 50 -43.23 -49.75 42.49
C ARG A 50 -42.27 -48.62 42.83
N VAL A 51 -42.02 -48.37 44.13
CA VAL A 51 -40.99 -47.42 44.58
C VAL A 51 -39.61 -47.84 44.08
N GLN A 52 -39.26 -49.14 44.18
CA GLN A 52 -37.97 -49.63 43.69
C GLN A 52 -37.79 -49.44 42.17
N ALA A 53 -38.83 -49.73 41.37
CA ALA A 53 -38.77 -49.51 39.93
C ALA A 53 -38.57 -48.03 39.58
N LEU A 54 -39.27 -47.10 40.26
CA LEU A 54 -39.08 -45.67 40.06
C LEU A 54 -37.68 -45.18 40.46
N LEU A 55 -37.09 -45.73 41.52
CA LEU A 55 -35.73 -45.42 41.94
C LEU A 55 -34.68 -45.90 40.91
N ASP A 56 -34.88 -47.08 40.33
CA ASP A 56 -33.99 -47.63 39.30
C ASP A 56 -34.09 -46.82 38.00
N ASP A 57 -35.31 -46.45 37.59
CA ASP A 57 -35.56 -45.60 36.42
C ASP A 57 -34.99 -44.19 36.63
N ALA A 58 -35.13 -43.62 37.83
CA ALA A 58 -34.58 -42.31 38.19
C ALA A 58 -33.04 -42.31 38.18
N ALA A 59 -32.41 -43.39 38.67
CA ALA A 59 -30.96 -43.56 38.62
C ALA A 59 -30.46 -43.67 37.16
N ALA A 60 -31.19 -44.38 36.31
CA ALA A 60 -30.89 -44.48 34.88
C ALA A 60 -31.02 -43.12 34.17
N ALA A 61 -32.09 -42.36 34.46
CA ALA A 61 -32.28 -41.01 33.92
C ALA A 61 -31.17 -40.04 34.38
N THR A 62 -30.73 -40.14 35.64
CA THR A 62 -29.62 -39.36 36.19
C THR A 62 -28.29 -39.69 35.50
N ALA A 63 -28.02 -40.97 35.24
CA ALA A 63 -26.83 -41.43 34.52
C ALA A 63 -26.83 -40.96 33.05
N ALA A 64 -28.01 -40.88 32.44
CA ALA A 64 -28.19 -40.36 31.08
C ALA A 64 -28.14 -38.82 30.98
N GLY A 65 -27.98 -38.10 32.10
CA GLY A 65 -27.93 -36.64 32.14
C GLY A 65 -29.30 -35.96 32.01
N ARG A 66 -30.40 -36.71 32.03
CA ARG A 66 -31.77 -36.16 31.99
C ARG A 66 -32.24 -35.79 33.39
N LEU A 67 -31.72 -34.68 33.90
CA LEU A 67 -31.95 -34.25 35.28
C LEU A 67 -33.40 -33.82 35.57
N SER A 68 -34.10 -33.25 34.57
CA SER A 68 -35.53 -32.90 34.62
C SER A 68 -36.10 -32.99 33.21
N ALA A 69 -37.36 -33.39 33.08
CA ALA A 69 -38.08 -33.38 31.81
C ALA A 69 -39.57 -33.16 32.02
N ASP A 70 -40.18 -32.29 31.21
CA ASP A 70 -41.60 -31.92 31.32
C ASP A 70 -42.56 -33.09 31.01
N ASP A 71 -42.08 -34.13 30.31
CA ASP A 71 -42.83 -35.34 30.01
C ASP A 71 -42.90 -36.34 31.19
N GLY A 72 -42.28 -36.00 32.32
CA GLY A 72 -42.22 -36.84 33.52
C GLY A 72 -41.18 -37.95 33.48
N SER A 73 -40.39 -38.06 32.40
CA SER A 73 -39.32 -39.05 32.27
C SER A 73 -37.98 -38.61 32.91
N GLY A 74 -37.94 -37.39 33.46
CA GLY A 74 -36.75 -36.83 34.08
C GLY A 74 -36.47 -37.43 35.45
N ALA A 75 -35.19 -37.42 35.83
CA ALA A 75 -34.76 -37.99 37.09
C ALA A 75 -35.41 -37.31 38.31
N ARG A 76 -35.62 -35.98 38.25
CA ARG A 76 -36.33 -35.24 39.29
C ARG A 76 -37.76 -35.76 39.46
N GLU A 77 -38.52 -35.81 38.37
CA GLU A 77 -39.93 -36.21 38.38
C GLU A 77 -40.10 -37.66 38.88
N LEU A 78 -39.18 -38.56 38.51
CA LEU A 78 -39.19 -39.95 38.97
C LEU A 78 -38.88 -40.10 40.47
N TYR A 79 -37.90 -39.35 41.01
CA TYR A 79 -37.65 -39.35 42.46
C TYR A 79 -38.76 -38.65 43.26
N GLU A 80 -39.38 -37.58 42.74
CA GLU A 80 -40.54 -36.93 43.35
C GLU A 80 -41.75 -37.89 43.38
N ALA A 81 -41.98 -38.64 42.29
CA ALA A 81 -43.02 -39.67 42.24
C ALA A 81 -42.76 -40.81 43.25
N ALA A 82 -41.51 -41.25 43.41
CA ALA A 82 -41.14 -42.23 44.42
C ALA A 82 -41.36 -41.70 45.85
N LEU A 83 -41.02 -40.43 46.11
CA LEU A 83 -41.23 -39.77 47.41
C LEU A 83 -42.72 -39.57 47.75
N ALA A 84 -43.57 -39.34 46.74
CA ALA A 84 -45.01 -39.21 46.94
C ALA A 84 -45.69 -40.55 47.31
N LEU A 85 -45.10 -41.68 46.90
CA LEU A 85 -45.60 -43.02 47.22
C LEU A 85 -45.17 -43.49 48.60
N ASP A 86 -43.94 -43.15 49.02
CA ASP A 86 -43.41 -43.46 50.36
C ASP A 86 -42.67 -42.24 50.94
N PRO A 87 -43.36 -41.41 51.74
CA PRO A 87 -42.74 -40.25 52.38
C PRO A 87 -41.68 -40.61 53.43
N ASP A 88 -41.63 -41.83 53.96
CA ASP A 88 -40.69 -42.23 55.00
C ASP A 88 -39.34 -42.73 54.41
N ASP A 89 -39.28 -43.00 53.10
CA ASP A 89 -38.07 -43.42 52.41
C ASP A 89 -37.04 -42.26 52.25
N ALA A 90 -35.81 -42.50 52.68
CA ALA A 90 -34.69 -41.56 52.55
C ALA A 90 -33.98 -41.62 51.18
N ARG A 91 -34.16 -42.69 50.39
CA ARG A 91 -33.46 -42.89 49.11
C ARG A 91 -33.86 -41.85 48.05
N PRO A 92 -35.16 -41.54 47.81
CA PRO A 92 -35.53 -40.50 46.86
C PRO A 92 -34.95 -39.13 47.21
N ARG A 93 -34.91 -38.78 48.50
CA ARG A 93 -34.32 -37.53 48.99
C ARG A 93 -32.82 -37.46 48.70
N THR A 94 -32.12 -38.58 48.84
CA THR A 94 -30.69 -38.69 48.52
C THR A 94 -30.45 -38.52 47.01
N GLY A 95 -31.30 -39.12 46.18
CA GLY A 95 -31.28 -38.97 44.73
C GLY A 95 -31.53 -37.51 44.29
N LEU A 96 -32.55 -36.86 44.83
CA LEU A 96 -32.84 -35.44 44.58
C LEU A 96 -31.65 -34.54 44.99
N ALA A 97 -30.99 -34.83 46.11
CA ALA A 97 -29.79 -34.10 46.53
C ALA A 97 -28.60 -34.31 45.58
N GLU A 98 -28.47 -35.49 44.95
CA GLU A 98 -27.48 -35.73 43.90
C GLU A 98 -27.79 -34.94 42.62
N ILE A 99 -29.05 -34.94 42.17
CA ILE A 99 -29.50 -34.14 41.01
C ILE A 99 -29.23 -32.66 41.28
N ALA A 100 -29.52 -32.17 42.49
CA ALA A 100 -29.24 -30.80 42.88
C ALA A 100 -27.75 -30.44 42.72
N ARG A 101 -26.82 -31.31 43.13
CA ARG A 101 -25.37 -31.11 42.93
C ARG A 101 -24.98 -31.16 41.46
N ARG A 102 -25.53 -32.09 40.68
CA ARG A 102 -25.26 -32.19 39.23
C ARG A 102 -25.79 -30.97 38.47
N ALA A 103 -26.95 -30.43 38.86
CA ALA A 103 -27.51 -29.22 38.29
C ALA A 103 -26.63 -27.99 38.55
N VAL A 104 -26.03 -27.86 39.74
CA VAL A 104 -25.03 -26.80 40.02
C VAL A 104 -23.79 -26.97 39.13
N ALA A 105 -23.29 -28.20 38.96
CA ALA A 105 -22.14 -28.46 38.09
C ALA A 105 -22.44 -28.17 36.61
N GLN A 106 -23.64 -28.54 36.14
CA GLN A 106 -24.12 -28.23 34.79
C GLN A 106 -24.25 -26.72 34.59
N ALA A 107 -24.78 -26.00 35.57
CA ALA A 107 -24.86 -24.54 35.52
C ALA A 107 -23.48 -23.89 35.42
N ALA A 108 -22.51 -24.34 36.24
CA ALA A 108 -21.14 -23.84 36.17
C ALA A 108 -20.49 -24.10 34.81
N ALA A 109 -20.64 -25.32 34.26
CA ALA A 109 -20.12 -25.65 32.93
C ALA A 109 -20.80 -24.85 31.81
N ALA A 110 -22.09 -24.52 31.95
CA ALA A 110 -22.81 -23.69 31.00
C ALA A 110 -22.34 -22.22 31.05
N VAL A 111 -22.03 -21.68 32.24
CA VAL A 111 -21.43 -20.35 32.40
C VAL A 111 -20.07 -20.27 31.69
N GLU A 112 -19.19 -21.24 31.92
CA GLU A 112 -17.87 -21.29 31.26
C GLU A 112 -17.97 -21.43 29.73
N ALA A 113 -19.02 -22.09 29.25
CA ALA A 113 -19.28 -22.25 27.82
C ALA A 113 -20.05 -21.07 27.19
N GLY A 114 -20.37 -20.01 27.95
CA GLY A 114 -21.16 -18.86 27.48
C GLY A 114 -22.63 -19.16 27.17
N ARG A 115 -23.15 -20.32 27.61
CA ARG A 115 -24.53 -20.77 27.36
C ARG A 115 -25.44 -20.33 28.50
N TYR A 116 -25.70 -19.02 28.57
CA TYR A 116 -26.36 -18.39 29.71
C TYR A 116 -27.80 -18.87 29.96
N ASP A 117 -28.57 -19.16 28.92
CA ASP A 117 -29.92 -19.72 29.06
C ASP A 117 -29.89 -21.11 29.72
N GLU A 118 -28.97 -21.99 29.31
CA GLU A 118 -28.78 -23.30 29.93
C GLU A 118 -28.31 -23.18 31.38
N ALA A 119 -27.45 -22.21 31.69
CA ALA A 119 -27.00 -21.93 33.06
C ALA A 119 -28.17 -21.48 33.95
N HIS A 120 -29.08 -20.65 33.44
CA HIS A 120 -30.28 -20.21 34.12
C HIS A 120 -31.26 -21.35 34.43
N GLU A 121 -31.52 -22.22 33.44
CA GLU A 121 -32.35 -23.42 33.59
C GLU A 121 -31.79 -24.35 34.68
N ALA A 122 -30.48 -24.67 34.59
CA ALA A 122 -29.82 -25.53 35.56
C ALA A 122 -29.77 -24.94 36.98
N LEU A 123 -29.59 -23.61 37.12
CA LEU A 123 -29.69 -22.92 38.41
C LEU A 123 -31.11 -22.95 38.98
N ARG A 124 -32.14 -22.82 38.14
CA ARG A 124 -33.54 -22.91 38.59
C ARG A 124 -33.84 -24.30 39.13
N LEU A 125 -33.37 -25.34 38.45
CA LEU A 125 -33.45 -26.74 38.90
C LEU A 125 -32.70 -26.95 40.23
N ALA A 126 -31.47 -26.48 40.35
CA ALA A 126 -30.67 -26.59 41.58
C ALA A 126 -31.36 -25.91 42.78
N ARG A 127 -31.98 -24.74 42.58
CA ARG A 127 -32.75 -24.03 43.61
C ARG A 127 -34.03 -24.78 44.00
N ALA A 128 -34.77 -25.31 43.03
CA ALA A 128 -35.99 -26.08 43.28
C ALA A 128 -35.70 -27.32 44.16
N LEU A 129 -34.54 -27.96 43.94
CA LEU A 129 -34.08 -29.13 44.70
C LEU A 129 -33.32 -28.79 45.99
N SER A 130 -33.35 -27.52 46.42
CA SER A 130 -32.70 -27.06 47.66
C SER A 130 -31.19 -27.38 47.74
N ALA A 131 -30.46 -27.21 46.64
CA ALA A 131 -28.99 -27.31 46.65
C ALA A 131 -28.35 -26.36 47.70
N PRO A 132 -27.15 -26.67 48.23
CA PRO A 132 -26.49 -25.82 49.21
C PRO A 132 -26.29 -24.38 48.68
N ARG A 133 -26.80 -23.39 49.43
CA ARG A 133 -26.85 -21.98 49.01
C ARG A 133 -25.50 -21.44 48.55
N GLN A 134 -24.42 -21.77 49.27
CA GLN A 134 -23.06 -21.33 48.93
C GLN A 134 -22.66 -21.67 47.49
N HIS A 135 -23.02 -22.86 46.99
CA HIS A 135 -22.65 -23.27 45.63
C HIS A 135 -23.55 -22.62 44.58
N VAL A 136 -24.85 -22.49 44.86
CA VAL A 136 -25.81 -21.82 43.97
C VAL A 136 -25.47 -20.33 43.84
N ASP A 137 -25.14 -19.66 44.95
CA ASP A 137 -24.81 -18.24 44.97
C ASP A 137 -23.48 -17.95 44.26
N ALA A 138 -22.48 -18.83 44.41
CA ALA A 138 -21.23 -18.73 43.67
C ALA A 138 -21.46 -18.77 42.16
N VAL A 139 -22.17 -19.78 41.65
CA VAL A 139 -22.47 -19.90 40.21
C VAL A 139 -23.39 -18.76 39.72
N ALA A 140 -24.37 -18.34 40.51
CA ALA A 140 -25.24 -17.21 40.16
C ALA A 140 -24.49 -15.86 40.15
N SER A 141 -23.43 -15.71 40.95
CA SER A 141 -22.57 -14.52 40.89
C SER A 141 -21.66 -14.54 39.66
N ALA A 142 -21.11 -15.70 39.31
CA ALA A 142 -20.30 -15.91 38.11
C ALA A 142 -21.12 -15.67 36.83
N LEU A 143 -22.34 -16.20 36.76
CA LEU A 143 -23.27 -15.98 35.64
C LEU A 143 -23.56 -14.49 35.45
N ARG A 144 -23.96 -13.78 36.51
CA ARG A 144 -24.21 -12.33 36.42
C ARG A 144 -22.98 -11.53 35.99
N ALA A 145 -21.79 -11.90 36.44
CA ALA A 145 -20.55 -11.24 36.03
C ALA A 145 -20.24 -11.49 34.55
N ALA A 146 -20.44 -12.73 34.07
CA ALA A 146 -20.23 -13.10 32.67
C ALA A 146 -21.23 -12.39 31.74
N GLU A 147 -22.51 -12.32 32.11
CA GLU A 147 -23.54 -11.60 31.35
C GLU A 147 -23.30 -10.09 31.31
N ALA A 148 -22.89 -9.50 32.44
CA ALA A 148 -22.53 -8.08 32.49
C ALA A 148 -21.32 -7.78 31.61
N ALA A 149 -20.34 -8.70 31.53
CA ALA A 149 -19.20 -8.58 30.64
C ALA A 149 -19.64 -8.69 29.16
N GLY A 150 -20.49 -9.66 28.82
CA GLY A 150 -21.05 -9.84 27.48
C GLY A 150 -21.85 -8.63 26.98
N ALA A 151 -22.78 -8.12 27.80
CA ALA A 151 -23.56 -6.92 27.46
C ALA A 151 -22.67 -5.68 27.25
N GLY A 152 -21.56 -5.59 27.98
CA GLY A 152 -20.56 -4.53 27.77
C GLY A 152 -19.81 -4.66 26.44
N LEU A 153 -19.58 -5.88 25.96
CA LEU A 153 -18.96 -6.15 24.65
C LEU A 153 -19.93 -5.85 23.51
N ASP A 154 -21.20 -6.22 23.63
CA ASP A 154 -22.22 -5.93 22.61
C ASP A 154 -22.36 -4.41 22.41
N GLY A 155 -22.40 -3.63 23.50
CA GLY A 155 -22.41 -2.17 23.43
C GLY A 155 -21.13 -1.58 22.81
N LEU A 156 -19.97 -2.23 22.96
CA LEU A 156 -18.73 -1.85 22.27
C LEU A 156 -18.81 -2.14 20.77
N VAL A 157 -19.37 -3.29 20.38
CA VAL A 157 -19.60 -3.63 18.97
C VAL A 157 -20.56 -2.65 18.32
N GLU A 158 -21.68 -2.31 18.96
CA GLU A 158 -22.62 -1.28 18.47
C GLU A 158 -21.93 0.08 18.33
N SER A 159 -21.11 0.47 19.30
CA SER A 159 -20.32 1.71 19.24
C SER A 159 -19.31 1.70 18.08
N ALA A 160 -18.67 0.55 17.83
CA ALA A 160 -17.74 0.38 16.71
C ALA A 160 -18.44 0.48 15.36
N GLN A 161 -19.61 -0.15 15.22
CA GLN A 161 -20.46 -0.06 14.03
C GLN A 161 -20.92 1.38 13.79
N ALA A 162 -21.34 2.10 14.83
CA ALA A 162 -21.70 3.51 14.73
C ALA A 162 -20.52 4.39 14.30
N ALA A 163 -19.32 4.15 14.85
CA ALA A 163 -18.10 4.85 14.44
C ALA A 163 -17.73 4.57 12.97
N HIS A 164 -17.88 3.33 12.52
CA HIS A 164 -17.67 2.94 11.13
C HIS A 164 -18.66 3.64 10.20
N ALA A 165 -19.95 3.63 10.53
CA ALA A 165 -21.00 4.32 9.77
C ALA A 165 -20.76 5.84 9.68
N ALA A 166 -20.20 6.44 10.74
CA ALA A 166 -19.79 7.84 10.76
C ALA A 166 -18.46 8.11 10.00
N GLY A 167 -17.82 7.07 9.47
CA GLY A 167 -16.56 7.14 8.76
C GLY A 167 -15.32 7.30 9.66
N HIS A 168 -15.48 7.21 10.98
CA HIS A 168 -14.40 7.27 11.97
C HIS A 168 -13.78 5.88 12.15
N LEU A 169 -12.90 5.51 11.21
CA LEU A 169 -12.30 4.17 11.14
C LEU A 169 -11.10 4.00 12.07
N ASP A 170 -10.24 5.01 12.15
CA ASP A 170 -8.98 5.01 12.89
C ASP A 170 -8.66 6.43 13.43
N GLY A 171 -7.59 6.58 14.22
CA GLY A 171 -7.07 7.86 14.69
C GLY A 171 -7.51 8.26 16.10
N GLY A 172 -8.19 7.38 16.84
CA GLY A 172 -8.56 7.61 18.21
C GLY A 172 -9.23 6.42 18.90
N PRO A 173 -9.31 6.41 20.24
CA PRO A 173 -9.81 5.26 21.01
C PRO A 173 -11.31 4.98 20.84
N ARG A 174 -12.05 5.90 20.21
CA ARG A 174 -13.48 5.74 19.88
C ARG A 174 -13.71 5.46 18.39
N ALA A 175 -12.64 5.23 17.64
CA ALA A 175 -12.71 4.82 16.25
C ALA A 175 -13.13 3.35 16.14
N ALA A 176 -13.66 2.95 14.98
CA ALA A 176 -14.17 1.60 14.77
C ALA A 176 -13.10 0.52 15.02
N LEU A 177 -11.91 0.65 14.43
CA LEU A 177 -10.87 -0.39 14.49
C LEU A 177 -10.34 -0.63 15.92
N PRO A 178 -9.98 0.40 16.72
CA PRO A 178 -9.65 0.23 18.14
C PRO A 178 -10.77 -0.41 18.98
N LEU A 179 -12.04 -0.07 18.70
CA LEU A 179 -13.17 -0.64 19.44
C LEU A 179 -13.33 -2.13 19.13
N TYR A 180 -13.26 -2.53 17.85
CA TYR A 180 -13.25 -3.94 17.47
C TYR A 180 -12.03 -4.67 18.04
N GLN A 181 -10.84 -4.07 18.00
CA GLN A 181 -9.63 -4.67 18.58
C GLN A 181 -9.77 -4.91 20.08
N ARG A 182 -10.44 -4.00 20.81
CA ARG A 182 -10.72 -4.17 22.23
C ARG A 182 -11.68 -5.33 22.51
N VAL A 183 -12.71 -5.50 21.67
CA VAL A 183 -13.61 -6.66 21.76
C VAL A 183 -12.82 -7.95 21.50
N LEU A 184 -12.02 -7.98 20.43
CA LEU A 184 -11.21 -9.14 20.04
C LEU A 184 -10.09 -9.50 21.03
N ALA A 185 -9.59 -8.52 21.79
CA ALA A 185 -8.65 -8.77 22.88
C ALA A 185 -9.29 -9.52 24.06
N LEU A 186 -10.62 -9.41 24.23
CA LEU A 186 -11.38 -10.10 25.28
C LEU A 186 -12.05 -11.38 24.77
N GLN A 187 -12.51 -11.39 23.51
CA GLN A 187 -13.12 -12.52 22.81
C GLN A 187 -12.55 -12.63 21.38
N PRO A 188 -11.44 -13.38 21.18
CA PRO A 188 -10.77 -13.49 19.88
C PRO A 188 -11.64 -14.10 18.77
N ASP A 189 -12.68 -14.86 19.13
CA ASP A 189 -13.61 -15.57 18.26
C ASP A 189 -14.96 -14.85 18.08
N ASN A 190 -15.09 -13.61 18.56
CA ASN A 190 -16.30 -12.82 18.38
C ASN A 190 -16.54 -12.52 16.87
N ALA A 191 -17.53 -13.20 16.30
CA ALA A 191 -17.79 -13.18 14.86
C ALA A 191 -18.17 -11.78 14.33
N ASP A 192 -18.90 -10.99 15.11
CA ASP A 192 -19.34 -9.66 14.69
C ASP A 192 -18.20 -8.65 14.74
N ALA A 193 -17.31 -8.75 15.74
CA ALA A 193 -16.11 -7.92 15.80
C ALA A 193 -15.09 -8.30 14.71
N LEU A 194 -14.93 -9.59 14.41
CA LEU A 194 -14.07 -10.05 13.30
C LEU A 194 -14.57 -9.51 11.95
N ARG A 195 -15.88 -9.69 11.66
CA ARG A 195 -16.50 -9.17 10.44
C ARG A 195 -16.43 -7.65 10.37
N GLY A 196 -16.78 -6.97 11.44
CA GLY A 196 -16.76 -5.50 11.50
C GLY A 196 -15.36 -4.91 11.32
N ARG A 197 -14.32 -5.57 11.86
CA ARG A 197 -12.92 -5.19 11.61
C ARG A 197 -12.55 -5.34 10.13
N ASP A 198 -12.90 -6.46 9.51
CA ASP A 198 -12.65 -6.73 8.08
C ASP A 198 -13.31 -5.66 7.20
N ASP A 199 -14.60 -5.37 7.42
CA ASP A 199 -15.33 -4.34 6.67
C ASP A 199 -14.73 -2.94 6.87
N ALA A 200 -14.31 -2.61 8.10
CA ALA A 200 -13.68 -1.33 8.41
C ALA A 200 -12.29 -1.20 7.76
N LEU A 201 -11.50 -2.28 7.72
CA LEU A 201 -10.20 -2.33 7.06
C LEU A 201 -10.34 -2.22 5.54
N ALA A 202 -11.31 -2.91 4.93
CA ALA A 202 -11.61 -2.76 3.51
C ALA A 202 -11.97 -1.30 3.16
N THR A 203 -12.77 -0.64 3.99
CA THR A 203 -13.11 0.78 3.83
C THR A 203 -11.87 1.67 3.96
N LEU A 204 -11.00 1.39 4.94
CA LEU A 204 -9.78 2.15 5.19
C LEU A 204 -8.78 2.02 4.03
N LEU A 205 -8.59 0.81 3.51
CA LEU A 205 -7.72 0.53 2.37
C LEU A 205 -8.26 1.13 1.07
N GLU A 206 -9.58 1.15 0.85
CA GLU A 206 -10.14 1.85 -0.31
C GLU A 206 -9.93 3.38 -0.25
N ARG A 207 -9.97 3.97 0.95
CA ARG A 207 -9.57 5.37 1.15
C ARG A 207 -8.10 5.59 0.80
N ALA A 208 -7.22 4.68 1.21
CA ALA A 208 -5.81 4.74 0.83
C ALA A 208 -5.62 4.68 -0.69
N ARG A 209 -6.28 3.73 -1.39
CA ARG A 209 -6.24 3.63 -2.86
C ARG A 209 -6.75 4.90 -3.55
N THR A 210 -7.81 5.50 -3.01
CA THR A 210 -8.33 6.78 -3.51
C THR A 210 -7.33 7.91 -3.31
N GLY A 211 -6.67 7.97 -2.14
CA GLY A 211 -5.59 8.92 -1.86
C GLY A 211 -4.40 8.75 -2.83
N LEU A 212 -4.01 7.51 -3.13
CA LEU A 212 -2.97 7.21 -4.12
C LEU A 212 -3.32 7.78 -5.50
N ARG A 213 -4.56 7.55 -5.98
CA ARG A 213 -5.05 8.11 -7.25
C ARG A 213 -5.02 9.65 -7.29
N GLN A 214 -5.18 10.29 -6.14
CA GLN A 214 -5.17 11.76 -5.99
C GLN A 214 -3.75 12.32 -5.74
N GLY A 215 -2.74 11.46 -5.59
CA GLY A 215 -1.36 11.85 -5.30
C GLY A 215 -1.08 12.15 -3.82
N ALA A 216 -2.01 11.85 -2.92
CA ALA A 216 -1.83 11.97 -1.46
C ALA A 216 -1.02 10.78 -0.90
N LEU A 217 0.23 10.63 -1.36
CA LEU A 217 1.05 9.44 -1.13
C LEU A 217 1.36 9.20 0.36
N ARG A 218 1.68 10.27 1.12
CA ARG A 218 2.05 10.14 2.53
C ARG A 218 0.88 9.69 3.40
N ASP A 219 -0.28 10.33 3.22
CA ASP A 219 -1.49 9.99 3.97
C ASP A 219 -1.95 8.56 3.63
N ALA A 220 -1.88 8.17 2.35
CA ALA A 220 -2.18 6.81 1.93
C ALA A 220 -1.22 5.79 2.55
N ALA A 221 0.09 6.05 2.56
CA ALA A 221 1.07 5.16 3.17
C ALA A 221 0.87 5.02 4.69
N ALA A 222 0.55 6.10 5.40
CA ALA A 222 0.21 6.05 6.82
C ALA A 222 -1.06 5.22 7.06
N THR A 223 -2.06 5.36 6.20
CA THR A 223 -3.31 4.59 6.24
C THR A 223 -3.05 3.09 6.01
N ILE A 224 -2.19 2.73 5.06
CA ILE A 224 -1.78 1.35 4.78
C ILE A 224 -1.01 0.76 5.96
N ALA A 225 -0.10 1.52 6.56
CA ALA A 225 0.65 1.10 7.75
C ALA A 225 -0.30 0.83 8.94
N ALA A 226 -1.25 1.72 9.19
CA ALA A 226 -2.26 1.52 10.23
C ALA A 226 -3.10 0.25 9.97
N ALA A 227 -3.54 0.03 8.73
CA ALA A 227 -4.27 -1.18 8.37
C ALA A 227 -3.45 -2.46 8.64
N ARG A 228 -2.15 -2.45 8.30
CA ARG A 228 -1.21 -3.55 8.58
C ARG A 228 -1.08 -3.82 10.08
N ASP A 229 -1.04 -2.77 10.91
CA ASP A 229 -0.93 -2.90 12.36
C ASP A 229 -2.18 -3.56 13.00
N TYR A 230 -3.36 -3.35 12.42
CA TYR A 230 -4.60 -4.00 12.87
C TYR A 230 -4.74 -5.45 12.38
N ASP A 231 -4.41 -5.70 11.11
CA ASP A 231 -4.46 -7.05 10.53
C ASP A 231 -3.46 -7.20 9.36
N PRO A 232 -2.27 -7.79 9.62
CA PRO A 232 -1.29 -8.06 8.56
C PRO A 232 -1.76 -9.04 7.49
N GLY A 233 -2.79 -9.85 7.78
CA GLY A 233 -3.33 -10.89 6.91
C GLY A 233 -4.54 -10.46 6.07
N HIS A 234 -4.95 -9.19 6.15
CA HIS A 234 -6.13 -8.70 5.46
C HIS A 234 -6.00 -8.84 3.93
N ALA A 235 -7.04 -9.36 3.27
CA ALA A 235 -7.01 -9.77 1.86
C ALA A 235 -6.63 -8.64 0.88
N ASP A 236 -7.05 -7.41 1.19
CA ASP A 236 -6.86 -6.24 0.35
C ASP A 236 -5.51 -5.52 0.53
N LEU A 237 -4.74 -5.89 1.56
CA LEU A 237 -3.49 -5.23 1.90
C LEU A 237 -2.42 -5.39 0.82
N PRO A 238 -2.15 -6.61 0.27
CA PRO A 238 -1.10 -6.80 -0.73
C PRO A 238 -1.33 -6.00 -2.02
N ASP A 239 -2.57 -5.92 -2.52
CA ASP A 239 -2.88 -5.13 -3.73
C ASP A 239 -2.68 -3.62 -3.46
N THR A 240 -3.06 -3.16 -2.28
CA THR A 240 -2.93 -1.75 -1.90
C THR A 240 -1.46 -1.35 -1.72
N GLU A 241 -0.62 -2.23 -1.15
CA GLU A 241 0.83 -2.05 -1.05
C GLU A 241 1.51 -2.06 -2.43
N ALA A 242 1.09 -2.96 -3.32
CA ALA A 242 1.56 -2.98 -4.70
C ALA A 242 1.24 -1.66 -5.42
N ARG A 243 0.03 -1.12 -5.24
CA ARG A 243 -0.34 0.18 -5.81
C ARG A 243 0.52 1.33 -5.28
N LEU A 244 0.80 1.37 -3.97
CA LEU A 244 1.70 2.36 -3.39
C LEU A 244 3.09 2.29 -4.05
N THR A 245 3.61 1.07 -4.20
CA THR A 245 4.92 0.83 -4.83
C THR A 245 4.95 1.35 -6.28
N GLU A 246 3.91 1.06 -7.06
CA GLU A 246 3.76 1.55 -8.43
C GLU A 246 3.74 3.08 -8.52
N GLU A 247 3.04 3.75 -7.60
CA GLU A 247 2.97 5.22 -7.54
C GLU A 247 4.32 5.85 -7.15
N LEU A 248 5.04 5.24 -6.22
CA LEU A 248 6.41 5.65 -5.86
C LEU A 248 7.35 5.47 -7.07
N ASP A 249 7.24 4.37 -7.81
CA ASP A 249 8.00 4.17 -9.05
C ASP A 249 7.62 5.15 -10.16
N ALA A 250 6.33 5.50 -10.27
CA ALA A 250 5.89 6.56 -11.18
C ALA A 250 6.47 7.91 -10.78
N LEU A 251 6.57 8.22 -9.48
CA LEU A 251 7.22 9.41 -8.95
C LEU A 251 8.72 9.44 -9.28
N ARG A 252 9.44 8.31 -9.10
CA ARG A 252 10.85 8.17 -9.50
C ARG A 252 11.04 8.49 -10.99
N ARG A 253 10.21 7.93 -11.86
CA ARG A 253 10.27 8.22 -13.31
C ARG A 253 9.94 9.68 -13.63
N ARG A 254 9.00 10.31 -12.93
CA ARG A 254 8.69 11.75 -13.08
C ARG A 254 9.84 12.65 -12.65
N ALA A 255 10.53 12.29 -11.56
CA ALA A 255 11.68 13.03 -11.06
C ALA A 255 12.85 13.00 -12.05
N ALA A 256 13.17 11.82 -12.59
CA ALA A 256 14.19 11.66 -13.63
C ALA A 256 13.87 12.51 -14.88
N ARG A 257 12.64 12.43 -15.40
CA ARG A 257 12.21 13.26 -16.55
C ARG A 257 12.26 14.76 -16.28
N SER A 258 11.94 15.19 -15.06
CA SER A 258 12.01 16.60 -14.67
C SER A 258 13.46 17.09 -14.71
N LEU A 259 14.40 16.26 -14.27
CA LEU A 259 15.83 16.56 -14.32
C LEU A 259 16.35 16.62 -15.77
N GLU A 260 15.97 15.65 -16.61
CA GLU A 260 16.30 15.62 -18.05
C GLU A 260 15.75 16.85 -18.79
N ALA A 261 14.56 17.32 -18.43
CA ALA A 261 13.96 18.55 -18.96
C ALA A 261 14.60 19.84 -18.41
N GLY A 262 15.62 19.73 -17.55
CA GLY A 262 16.31 20.87 -16.94
C GLY A 262 15.56 21.53 -15.78
N GLN A 263 14.44 20.95 -15.31
CA GLN A 263 13.66 21.43 -14.16
C GLN A 263 14.24 20.88 -12.85
N VAL A 264 15.49 21.27 -12.55
CA VAL A 264 16.30 20.71 -11.45
C VAL A 264 15.61 20.89 -10.09
N GLU A 265 15.04 22.07 -9.83
CA GLU A 265 14.34 22.40 -8.59
C GLU A 265 13.15 21.45 -8.33
N ARG A 266 12.37 21.18 -9.38
CA ARG A 266 11.23 20.26 -9.33
C ARG A 266 11.69 18.82 -9.10
N ALA A 267 12.74 18.39 -9.79
CA ALA A 267 13.31 17.06 -9.62
C ALA A 267 13.81 16.84 -8.18
N VAL A 268 14.52 17.82 -7.60
CA VAL A 268 15.01 17.77 -6.22
C VAL A 268 13.86 17.61 -5.22
N ALA A 269 12.78 18.37 -5.38
CA ALA A 269 11.61 18.24 -4.53
C ALA A 269 11.01 16.81 -4.60
N GLN A 270 10.90 16.25 -5.81
CA GLN A 270 10.36 14.90 -6.02
C GLN A 270 11.28 13.80 -5.45
N TRP A 271 12.60 13.93 -5.61
CA TRP A 271 13.57 13.00 -5.03
C TRP A 271 13.57 13.04 -3.50
N ARG A 272 13.48 14.24 -2.90
CA ARG A 272 13.33 14.38 -1.44
C ARG A 272 12.07 13.73 -0.93
N THR A 273 10.94 13.91 -1.62
CA THR A 273 9.68 13.21 -1.26
C THR A 273 9.88 11.70 -1.22
N LEU A 274 10.65 11.10 -2.13
CA LEU A 274 10.93 9.67 -2.13
C LEU A 274 11.80 9.25 -0.94
N LEU A 275 12.80 10.06 -0.58
CA LEU A 275 13.66 9.82 0.59
C LEU A 275 12.92 9.97 1.92
N ASP A 276 11.81 10.71 1.96
CA ASP A 276 10.94 10.74 3.14
C ASP A 276 10.20 9.42 3.37
N PHE A 277 10.02 8.59 2.33
CA PHE A 277 9.48 7.23 2.47
C PHE A 277 10.57 6.21 2.76
N ASP A 278 11.71 6.32 2.08
CA ASP A 278 12.86 5.43 2.25
C ASP A 278 14.17 6.24 2.18
N PRO A 279 14.76 6.60 3.34
CA PRO A 279 16.02 7.33 3.40
C PRO A 279 17.19 6.61 2.71
N GLU A 280 17.10 5.29 2.55
CA GLU A 280 18.13 4.44 1.94
C GLU A 280 17.85 4.15 0.46
N ASP A 281 16.84 4.80 -0.17
CA ASP A 281 16.55 4.63 -1.60
C ASP A 281 17.74 5.10 -2.46
N ALA A 282 18.57 4.13 -2.86
CA ALA A 282 19.78 4.37 -3.64
C ALA A 282 19.51 5.05 -4.99
N ARG A 283 18.31 4.90 -5.58
CA ARG A 283 17.95 5.61 -6.82
C ARG A 283 17.62 7.07 -6.54
N ALA A 284 16.90 7.36 -5.46
CA ALA A 284 16.59 8.73 -5.07
C ALA A 284 17.84 9.50 -4.61
N GLN A 285 18.74 8.85 -3.86
CA GLN A 285 20.04 9.41 -3.47
C GLN A 285 20.88 9.77 -4.72
N ARG A 286 21.05 8.83 -5.66
CA ARG A 286 21.73 9.11 -6.94
C ARG A 286 21.04 10.23 -7.74
N GLY A 287 19.71 10.28 -7.75
CA GLY A 287 18.96 11.34 -8.41
C GLY A 287 19.23 12.74 -7.83
N LEU A 288 19.48 12.85 -6.52
CA LEU A 288 19.93 14.10 -5.90
C LEU A 288 21.39 14.43 -6.23
N GLU A 289 22.26 13.42 -6.32
CA GLU A 289 23.65 13.61 -6.79
C GLU A 289 23.68 14.16 -8.22
N ASP A 290 22.88 13.59 -9.12
CA ASP A 290 22.73 14.02 -10.51
C ASP A 290 22.16 15.45 -10.60
N ALA A 291 21.19 15.79 -9.73
CA ALA A 291 20.68 17.16 -9.61
C ALA A 291 21.77 18.14 -9.12
N GLY A 292 22.62 17.72 -8.17
CA GLY A 292 23.79 18.49 -7.75
C GLY A 292 24.77 18.74 -8.91
N ALA A 293 25.05 17.73 -9.74
CA ALA A 293 25.86 17.89 -10.95
C ALA A 293 25.21 18.86 -11.96
N ALA A 294 23.88 18.84 -12.10
CA ALA A 294 23.16 19.78 -12.96
C ALA A 294 23.27 21.25 -12.47
N TYR A 295 23.20 21.49 -11.15
CA TYR A 295 23.47 22.80 -10.57
C TYR A 295 24.93 23.23 -10.77
N ALA A 296 25.89 22.32 -10.62
CA ALA A 296 27.30 22.61 -10.90
C ALA A 296 27.52 23.06 -12.36
N ALA A 297 26.89 22.38 -13.33
CA ALA A 297 26.93 22.78 -14.73
C ALA A 297 26.28 24.16 -14.99
N ARG A 298 25.19 24.50 -14.28
CA ARG A 298 24.60 25.85 -14.31
C ARG A 298 25.57 26.90 -13.74
N ALA A 299 26.24 26.60 -12.63
CA ALA A 299 27.23 27.48 -12.02
C ALA A 299 28.40 27.80 -12.99
N GLU A 300 28.91 26.79 -13.69
CA GLU A 300 29.95 26.98 -14.71
C GLU A 300 29.49 27.85 -15.90
N ARG A 301 28.21 27.76 -16.30
CA ARG A 301 27.66 28.64 -17.33
C ARG A 301 27.66 30.10 -16.87
N PHE A 302 27.11 30.38 -15.69
CA PHE A 302 27.12 31.74 -15.12
C PHE A 302 28.54 32.31 -14.96
N ALA A 303 29.50 31.47 -14.54
CA ALA A 303 30.89 31.89 -14.40
C ALA A 303 31.58 32.21 -15.73
N ARG A 304 31.24 31.49 -16.82
CA ARG A 304 31.71 31.81 -18.18
C ARG A 304 31.21 33.17 -18.66
N ASP A 305 30.02 33.54 -18.22
CA ASP A 305 29.40 34.85 -18.49
C ASP A 305 29.82 35.93 -17.49
N PHE A 306 30.76 35.61 -16.57
CA PHE A 306 31.24 36.46 -15.48
C PHE A 306 30.15 36.91 -14.48
N ASN A 307 29.02 36.22 -14.45
CA ASN A 307 27.99 36.39 -13.44
C ASN A 307 28.31 35.54 -12.20
N PHE A 308 29.25 36.01 -11.38
CA PHE A 308 29.78 35.24 -10.26
C PHE A 308 28.80 35.10 -9.09
N ALA A 309 27.88 36.04 -8.89
CA ALA A 309 26.88 35.96 -7.83
C ALA A 309 25.92 34.78 -8.06
N ASP A 310 25.39 34.65 -9.28
CA ASP A 310 24.53 33.52 -9.64
C ASP A 310 25.33 32.21 -9.72
N ALA A 311 26.58 32.25 -10.19
CA ALA A 311 27.45 31.09 -10.17
C ALA A 311 27.66 30.54 -8.75
N ASP A 312 27.93 31.41 -7.77
CA ASP A 312 28.08 31.03 -6.37
C ASP A 312 26.78 30.49 -5.78
N ALA A 313 25.63 31.08 -6.14
CA ALA A 313 24.33 30.60 -5.69
C ALA A 313 24.06 29.18 -6.18
N GLN A 314 24.27 28.92 -7.48
CA GLN A 314 24.11 27.58 -8.04
C GLN A 314 25.10 26.58 -7.43
N LEU A 315 26.35 26.98 -7.18
CA LEU A 315 27.35 26.10 -6.56
C LEU A 315 27.02 25.75 -5.10
N ARG A 316 26.39 26.66 -4.34
CA ARG A 316 25.90 26.36 -2.99
C ARG A 316 24.84 25.26 -3.01
N GLU A 317 23.86 25.36 -3.90
CA GLU A 317 22.83 24.32 -4.08
C GLU A 317 23.47 22.98 -4.48
N ALA A 318 24.44 23.02 -5.41
CA ALA A 318 25.17 21.83 -5.85
C ALA A 318 25.88 21.11 -4.68
N ARG A 319 26.56 21.88 -3.80
CA ARG A 319 27.25 21.34 -2.62
C ARG A 319 26.31 20.80 -1.56
N ALA A 320 25.14 21.41 -1.40
CA ALA A 320 24.13 20.93 -0.45
C ALA A 320 23.54 19.58 -0.84
N LEU A 321 23.49 19.28 -2.15
CA LEU A 321 22.93 18.03 -2.67
C LEU A 321 24.00 16.94 -2.90
N ALA A 322 25.21 17.33 -3.32
CA ALA A 322 26.25 16.38 -3.74
C ALA A 322 27.64 16.86 -3.27
N PRO A 323 27.91 16.91 -1.95
CA PRO A 323 29.14 17.49 -1.40
C PRO A 323 30.40 16.80 -1.91
N ASP A 324 30.36 15.48 -2.09
CA ASP A 324 31.50 14.67 -2.51
C ASP A 324 31.64 14.52 -4.04
N SER A 325 30.75 15.17 -4.80
CA SER A 325 30.73 15.04 -6.26
C SER A 325 31.92 15.73 -6.93
N ASN A 326 32.60 14.99 -7.82
CA ASN A 326 33.68 15.53 -8.64
C ASN A 326 33.21 16.70 -9.52
N ALA A 327 31.97 16.65 -10.02
CA ALA A 327 31.41 17.73 -10.83
C ALA A 327 31.29 19.04 -10.04
N VAL A 328 30.89 18.94 -8.77
CA VAL A 328 30.77 20.10 -7.87
C VAL A 328 32.14 20.69 -7.54
N ARG A 329 33.14 19.85 -7.28
CA ARG A 329 34.54 20.31 -7.07
C ARG A 329 35.09 21.01 -8.31
N ASN A 330 34.95 20.39 -9.48
CA ASN A 330 35.42 20.94 -10.76
C ASN A 330 34.76 22.28 -11.09
N ALA A 331 33.45 22.43 -10.83
CA ALA A 331 32.74 23.68 -11.02
C ALA A 331 33.28 24.79 -10.11
N GLY A 332 33.55 24.48 -8.83
CA GLY A 332 34.18 25.43 -7.91
C GLY A 332 35.53 25.95 -8.42
N GLU A 333 36.40 25.05 -8.87
CA GLU A 333 37.67 25.47 -9.47
C GLU A 333 37.48 26.27 -10.77
N HIS A 334 36.48 25.93 -11.59
CA HIS A 334 36.17 26.66 -12.81
C HIS A 334 35.75 28.10 -12.51
N ILE A 335 34.93 28.32 -11.47
CA ILE A 335 34.55 29.66 -11.02
C ILE A 335 35.80 30.48 -10.65
N GLU A 336 36.71 29.92 -9.84
CA GLU A 336 37.92 30.63 -9.42
C GLU A 336 38.88 30.94 -10.58
N ARG A 337 39.04 29.99 -11.52
CA ARG A 337 39.78 30.24 -12.76
C ARG A 337 39.14 31.36 -13.59
N SER A 338 37.81 31.38 -13.70
CA SER A 338 37.07 32.42 -14.41
C SER A 338 37.17 33.79 -13.74
N ARG A 339 37.16 33.86 -12.39
CA ARG A 339 37.43 35.08 -11.62
C ARG A 339 38.82 35.63 -11.86
N THR A 340 39.84 34.75 -11.79
CA THR A 340 41.23 35.12 -12.06
C THR A 340 41.39 35.65 -13.50
N ARG A 341 40.73 35.01 -14.47
CA ARG A 341 40.72 35.46 -15.87
C ARG A 341 40.03 36.82 -16.02
N HIS A 342 38.88 37.02 -15.37
CA HIS A 342 38.17 38.29 -15.38
C HIS A 342 39.00 39.41 -14.75
N ALA A 343 39.64 39.16 -13.61
CA ALA A 343 40.52 40.13 -12.95
C ALA A 343 41.70 40.56 -13.83
N ARG A 344 42.27 39.62 -14.62
CA ARG A 344 43.32 39.92 -15.61
C ARG A 344 42.82 40.67 -16.85
N LEU A 345 41.53 40.56 -17.18
CA LEU A 345 40.90 41.20 -18.34
C LEU A 345 40.17 42.51 -18.00
N GLY A 346 39.93 42.77 -16.71
CA GLY A 346 38.96 43.74 -16.24
C GLY A 346 39.45 45.19 -16.07
N PRO A 347 38.62 46.06 -15.46
CA PRO A 347 38.77 47.52 -15.42
C PRO A 347 39.91 48.03 -14.53
N GLN A 348 40.62 47.15 -13.82
CA GLN A 348 41.68 47.54 -12.89
C GLN A 348 43.03 47.81 -13.57
N LEU A 349 43.13 47.59 -14.88
CA LEU A 349 44.30 48.00 -15.64
C LEU A 349 44.35 49.53 -15.74
N PRO A 350 45.53 50.15 -15.49
CA PRO A 350 45.77 51.56 -15.79
C PRO A 350 45.33 51.89 -17.23
N PRO A 351 44.82 53.10 -17.51
CA PRO A 351 44.31 53.46 -18.84
C PRO A 351 45.31 53.25 -19.98
N ALA A 352 46.62 53.34 -19.72
CA ALA A 352 47.66 53.06 -20.70
C ALA A 352 47.75 51.56 -21.06
N GLU A 353 47.82 50.69 -20.05
CA GLU A 353 47.88 49.24 -20.25
C GLU A 353 46.61 48.69 -20.90
N ARG A 354 45.45 49.24 -20.52
CA ARG A 354 44.17 48.90 -21.14
C ARG A 354 44.17 49.18 -22.64
N ARG A 355 44.64 50.37 -23.05
CA ARG A 355 44.76 50.77 -24.46
C ARG A 355 45.73 49.85 -25.21
N GLN A 356 46.91 49.59 -24.65
CA GLN A 356 47.89 48.69 -25.27
C GLN A 356 47.35 47.26 -25.42
N ARG A 357 46.58 46.78 -24.44
CA ARG A 357 45.97 45.46 -24.48
C ARG A 357 44.88 45.37 -25.54
N VAL A 358 44.00 46.37 -25.62
CA VAL A 358 42.99 46.47 -26.67
C VAL A 358 43.66 46.48 -28.04
N GLU A 359 44.68 47.29 -28.25
CA GLU A 359 45.42 47.35 -29.51
C GLU A 359 46.00 45.99 -29.91
N SER A 360 46.67 45.29 -28.98
CA SER A 360 47.20 43.95 -29.22
C SER A 360 46.11 42.93 -29.58
N LEU A 361 44.97 42.97 -28.90
CA LEU A 361 43.83 42.08 -29.20
C LEU A 361 43.24 42.37 -30.59
N LEU A 362 43.12 43.64 -30.97
CA LEU A 362 42.63 44.03 -32.30
C LEU A 362 43.60 43.61 -33.41
N GLN A 363 44.92 43.73 -33.19
CA GLN A 363 45.94 43.23 -34.13
C GLN A 363 45.85 41.71 -34.30
N GLN A 364 45.69 40.97 -33.20
CA GLN A 364 45.50 39.51 -33.24
C GLN A 364 44.21 39.12 -33.96
N ALA A 365 43.13 39.90 -33.77
CA ALA A 365 41.86 39.66 -34.46
C ALA A 365 42.02 39.78 -35.99
N VAL A 366 42.71 40.82 -36.46
CA VAL A 366 42.99 41.02 -37.89
C VAL A 366 43.86 39.88 -38.44
N ALA A 367 44.87 39.44 -37.69
CA ALA A 367 45.72 38.32 -38.09
C ALA A 367 44.94 37.00 -38.18
N ALA A 368 44.02 36.74 -37.24
CA ALA A 368 43.15 35.57 -37.28
C ALA A 368 42.17 35.64 -38.46
N GLU A 369 41.55 36.79 -38.71
CA GLU A 369 40.66 37.00 -39.86
C GLU A 369 41.38 36.74 -41.17
N ALA A 370 42.62 37.23 -41.32
CA ALA A 370 43.45 37.02 -42.52
C ALA A 370 43.77 35.55 -42.80
N ARG A 371 43.80 34.70 -41.78
CA ARG A 371 43.96 33.24 -41.93
C ARG A 371 42.63 32.51 -42.21
N GLY A 372 41.50 33.21 -42.15
CA GLY A 372 40.16 32.62 -42.23
C GLY A 372 39.63 32.08 -40.90
N ASP A 373 40.32 32.33 -39.79
CA ASP A 373 39.99 31.85 -38.44
C ASP A 373 38.88 32.72 -37.82
N LEU A 374 37.69 32.72 -38.43
CA LEU A 374 36.59 33.60 -38.00
C LEU A 374 36.08 33.25 -36.60
N LEU A 375 35.77 31.97 -36.35
CA LEU A 375 35.23 31.43 -35.09
C LEU A 375 36.01 30.24 -34.55
N SER A 376 36.92 29.68 -35.35
CA SER A 376 37.73 28.52 -35.00
C SER A 376 39.20 28.87 -35.23
N PRO A 377 40.14 28.38 -34.40
CA PRO A 377 39.91 27.64 -33.16
C PRO A 377 39.41 28.55 -32.01
N PRO A 378 38.66 28.00 -31.04
CA PRO A 378 38.13 28.79 -29.93
C PRO A 378 39.26 29.39 -29.07
N GLY A 379 39.11 30.67 -28.74
CA GLY A 379 40.08 31.47 -27.97
C GLY A 379 41.09 32.25 -28.82
N ASP A 380 41.36 31.77 -30.05
CA ASP A 380 42.29 32.40 -30.99
C ASP A 380 41.63 32.94 -32.26
N SER A 381 40.34 32.70 -32.43
CA SER A 381 39.55 33.22 -33.54
C SER A 381 39.44 34.75 -33.53
N ALA A 382 39.20 35.33 -34.71
CA ALA A 382 39.00 36.76 -34.87
C ALA A 382 37.86 37.29 -33.96
N PHE A 383 36.75 36.55 -33.91
CA PHE A 383 35.62 36.87 -33.05
C PHE A 383 35.98 36.83 -31.56
N ASP A 384 36.73 35.82 -31.11
CA ASP A 384 37.13 35.70 -29.70
C ASP A 384 38.04 36.84 -29.26
N LYS A 385 38.98 37.28 -30.12
CA LYS A 385 39.85 38.43 -29.85
C LYS A 385 39.07 39.74 -29.74
N ILE A 386 38.08 39.97 -30.61
CA ILE A 386 37.20 41.15 -30.53
C ILE A 386 36.32 41.12 -29.28
N ARG A 387 35.73 39.95 -28.95
CA ARG A 387 34.96 39.79 -27.71
C ARG A 387 35.83 40.08 -26.48
N ALA A 388 37.06 39.59 -26.46
CA ALA A 388 38.02 39.89 -25.40
C ALA A 388 38.35 41.39 -25.32
N ALA A 389 38.54 42.06 -26.46
CA ALA A 389 38.79 43.50 -26.49
C ALA A 389 37.62 44.31 -25.91
N ARG A 390 36.37 43.91 -26.21
CA ARG A 390 35.16 44.54 -25.66
C ARG A 390 35.00 44.35 -24.15
N LEU A 391 35.46 43.23 -23.61
CA LEU A 391 35.48 43.03 -22.15
C LEU A 391 36.48 43.96 -21.46
N VAL A 392 37.61 44.25 -22.12
CA VAL A 392 38.66 45.15 -21.60
C VAL A 392 38.22 46.62 -21.71
N ALA A 393 37.60 47.02 -22.81
CA ALA A 393 37.14 48.37 -23.06
C ALA A 393 35.80 48.38 -23.84
N PRO A 394 34.65 48.34 -23.13
CA PRO A 394 33.34 48.20 -23.77
C PRO A 394 32.94 49.41 -24.62
N ASP A 395 33.34 50.62 -24.21
CA ASP A 395 33.01 51.88 -24.88
C ASP A 395 34.08 52.36 -25.87
N ASP A 396 35.07 51.52 -26.18
CA ASP A 396 36.18 51.90 -27.06
C ASP A 396 35.76 51.91 -28.54
N ALA A 397 35.94 53.06 -29.20
CA ALA A 397 35.56 53.25 -30.59
C ALA A 397 36.35 52.39 -31.59
N ALA A 398 37.58 51.95 -31.27
CA ALA A 398 38.32 51.01 -32.11
C ALA A 398 37.73 49.60 -32.03
N VAL A 399 37.30 49.17 -30.85
CA VAL A 399 36.61 47.88 -30.66
C VAL A 399 35.26 47.86 -31.39
N ALA A 400 34.49 48.95 -31.31
CA ALA A 400 33.24 49.09 -32.07
C ALA A 400 33.48 49.01 -33.59
N ARG A 401 34.50 49.71 -34.11
CA ARG A 401 34.88 49.64 -35.53
C ARG A 401 35.33 48.24 -35.96
N ALA A 402 36.13 47.56 -35.14
CA ALA A 402 36.56 46.19 -35.41
C ALA A 402 35.38 45.22 -35.46
N SER A 403 34.43 45.36 -34.53
CA SER A 403 33.19 44.54 -34.49
C SER A 403 32.37 44.74 -35.77
N ALA A 404 32.18 45.99 -36.19
CA ALA A 404 31.47 46.33 -37.42
C ALA A 404 32.16 45.78 -38.68
N ARG A 405 33.50 45.78 -38.71
CA ARG A 405 34.28 45.23 -39.83
C ARG A 405 34.16 43.71 -39.97
N LEU A 406 34.06 42.98 -38.85
CA LEU A 406 33.97 41.51 -38.85
C LEU A 406 32.53 41.00 -39.16
N LEU A 407 31.52 41.85 -38.95
CA LEU A 407 30.12 41.46 -39.10
C LEU A 407 29.76 40.90 -40.50
N PRO A 408 30.21 41.47 -41.63
CA PRO A 408 29.99 40.88 -42.96
C PRO A 408 30.53 39.44 -43.08
N SER A 409 31.70 39.15 -42.53
CA SER A 409 32.29 37.81 -42.51
C SER A 409 31.43 36.82 -41.70
N ALA A 410 30.86 37.27 -40.57
CA ALA A 410 29.92 36.48 -39.77
C ALA A 410 28.60 36.20 -40.50
N ARG A 411 28.07 37.18 -41.26
CA ARG A 411 26.91 36.99 -42.15
C ARG A 411 27.19 35.96 -43.23
N GLN A 412 28.33 36.08 -43.91
CA GLN A 412 28.73 35.12 -44.94
C GLN A 412 28.92 33.71 -44.37
N CYS A 413 29.47 33.58 -43.16
CA CYS A 413 29.56 32.29 -42.49
C CYS A 413 28.18 31.67 -42.24
N PHE A 414 27.24 32.47 -41.73
CA PHE A 414 25.87 32.02 -41.49
C PHE A 414 25.22 31.50 -42.77
N ASP A 415 25.27 32.29 -43.86
CA ASP A 415 24.68 31.91 -45.14
C ASP A 415 25.38 30.68 -45.75
N ALA A 416 26.71 30.56 -45.60
CA ALA A 416 27.44 29.37 -46.02
C ALA A 416 27.04 28.13 -45.20
N GLY A 417 26.86 28.27 -43.89
CA GLY A 417 26.37 27.20 -43.02
C GLY A 417 24.98 26.71 -43.42
N LEU A 418 24.06 27.64 -43.75
CA LEU A 418 22.74 27.27 -44.28
C LEU A 418 22.82 26.53 -45.61
N ARG A 419 23.62 27.03 -46.58
CA ARG A 419 23.78 26.39 -47.90
C ARG A 419 24.41 25.01 -47.82
N ALA A 420 25.39 24.83 -46.94
CA ALA A 420 26.06 23.55 -46.71
C ALA A 420 25.28 22.60 -45.79
N ASN A 421 24.06 22.98 -45.37
CA ASN A 421 23.26 22.25 -44.37
C ASN A 421 23.98 21.99 -43.03
N SER A 422 25.00 22.80 -42.71
CA SER A 422 25.76 22.75 -41.47
C SER A 422 25.09 23.67 -40.43
N LEU A 423 23.94 23.22 -39.90
CA LEU A 423 23.08 24.08 -39.08
C LEU A 423 23.68 24.44 -37.72
N ALA A 424 24.50 23.55 -37.14
CA ALA A 424 25.26 23.86 -35.93
C ALA A 424 26.23 25.02 -36.19
N ARG A 425 26.98 24.99 -37.29
CA ARG A 425 27.86 26.10 -37.70
C ARG A 425 27.08 27.37 -37.99
N ALA A 426 25.94 27.25 -38.67
CA ALA A 426 25.06 28.40 -38.91
C ALA A 426 24.60 29.02 -37.60
N ARG A 427 24.22 28.22 -36.59
CA ARG A 427 23.85 28.73 -35.27
C ARG A 427 25.00 29.50 -34.61
N THR A 428 26.21 28.94 -34.56
CA THR A 428 27.37 29.64 -33.99
C THR A 428 27.66 30.97 -34.72
N CYS A 429 27.54 30.99 -36.06
CA CYS A 429 27.72 32.21 -36.84
C CYS A 429 26.60 33.24 -36.61
N LEU A 430 25.38 32.80 -36.35
CA LEU A 430 24.26 33.67 -35.95
C LEU A 430 24.50 34.32 -34.58
N ASP A 431 24.96 33.54 -33.61
CA ASP A 431 25.27 34.06 -32.27
C ASP A 431 26.42 35.07 -32.34
N ALA A 432 27.43 34.81 -33.19
CA ALA A 432 28.50 35.77 -33.47
C ALA A 432 27.98 37.07 -34.09
N ARG A 433 27.02 37.01 -35.03
CA ARG A 433 26.41 38.21 -35.63
C ARG A 433 25.71 39.09 -34.59
N ALA A 434 24.90 38.46 -33.72
CA ALA A 434 24.23 39.17 -32.63
C ALA A 434 25.26 39.80 -31.67
N ALA A 435 26.29 39.03 -31.31
CA ALA A 435 27.36 39.50 -30.45
C ALA A 435 28.23 40.58 -31.09
N LEU A 436 28.33 40.70 -32.42
CA LEU A 436 29.07 41.77 -33.11
C LEU A 436 28.25 43.07 -33.25
N GLY A 437 27.03 43.11 -32.70
CA GLY A 437 26.18 44.30 -32.71
C GLY A 437 25.35 44.45 -33.97
N GLU A 438 24.99 43.35 -34.63
CA GLU A 438 24.02 43.41 -35.73
C GLU A 438 22.65 43.90 -35.23
N ASP A 439 21.94 44.63 -36.10
CA ASP A 439 20.55 45.06 -35.87
C ASP A 439 19.67 43.91 -35.36
N PRO A 440 18.92 44.09 -34.24
CA PRO A 440 18.08 43.03 -33.66
C PRO A 440 17.02 42.48 -34.62
N GLY A 441 16.50 43.29 -35.55
CA GLY A 441 15.57 42.86 -36.58
C GLY A 441 16.21 41.88 -37.55
N ALA A 442 17.41 42.19 -38.04
CA ALA A 442 18.19 41.31 -38.91
C ALA A 442 18.59 40.00 -38.22
N VAL A 443 18.92 40.04 -36.92
CA VAL A 443 19.20 38.83 -36.12
C VAL A 443 17.96 37.95 -35.98
N ARG A 444 16.79 38.54 -35.66
CA ARG A 444 15.52 37.81 -35.61
C ARG A 444 15.18 37.15 -36.94
N GLU A 445 15.37 37.85 -38.05
CA GLU A 445 15.14 37.28 -39.38
C GLU A 445 16.07 36.09 -39.66
N ALA A 446 17.35 36.19 -39.29
CA ALA A 446 18.27 35.08 -39.43
C ALA A 446 17.94 33.89 -38.51
N ARG A 447 17.43 34.13 -37.29
CA ARG A 447 16.87 33.06 -36.42
C ARG A 447 15.71 32.35 -37.09
N ARG A 448 14.75 33.11 -37.67
CA ARG A 448 13.63 32.53 -38.43
C ARG A 448 14.10 31.65 -39.58
N ARG A 449 15.03 32.14 -40.42
CA ARG A 449 15.60 31.36 -41.54
C ARG A 449 16.26 30.06 -41.07
N LEU A 450 17.00 30.10 -39.96
CA LEU A 450 17.64 28.91 -39.40
C LEU A 450 16.61 27.93 -38.83
N ALA A 451 15.61 28.40 -38.09
CA ALA A 451 14.54 27.58 -37.56
C ALA A 451 13.70 26.93 -38.69
N GLN A 452 13.37 27.68 -39.74
CA GLN A 452 12.69 27.16 -40.93
C GLN A 452 13.51 26.06 -41.61
N ARG A 453 14.85 26.20 -41.67
CA ARG A 453 15.70 25.16 -42.23
C ARG A 453 15.69 23.88 -41.38
N TRP A 454 15.65 24.00 -40.05
CA TRP A 454 15.46 22.85 -39.16
C TRP A 454 14.11 22.17 -39.37
N LEU A 455 13.02 22.95 -39.54
CA LEU A 455 11.71 22.38 -39.85
C LEU A 455 11.73 21.59 -41.16
N ALA A 456 12.35 22.11 -42.22
CA ALA A 456 12.49 21.40 -43.49
C ALA A 456 13.24 20.05 -43.36
N ILE A 457 14.31 20.01 -42.54
CA ILE A 457 14.98 18.74 -42.20
C ILE A 457 14.03 17.82 -41.43
N GLY A 458 13.26 18.36 -40.49
CA GLY A 458 12.26 17.59 -39.74
C GLY A 458 11.23 16.94 -40.65
N ASP A 459 10.71 17.68 -41.63
CA ASP A 459 9.80 17.17 -42.66
C ASP A 459 10.41 16.05 -43.50
N GLU A 460 11.65 16.23 -43.97
CA GLU A 460 12.38 15.21 -44.73
C GLU A 460 12.59 13.93 -43.90
N ARG A 461 13.02 14.07 -42.64
CA ARG A 461 13.23 12.94 -41.72
C ARG A 461 11.94 12.21 -41.41
N LEU A 462 10.84 12.94 -41.22
CA LEU A 462 9.52 12.36 -41.01
C LEU A 462 9.07 11.58 -42.25
N GLY A 463 9.26 12.13 -43.45
CA GLY A 463 8.97 11.44 -44.71
C GLY A 463 9.80 10.16 -44.90
N ALA A 464 11.02 10.12 -44.36
CA ALA A 464 11.88 8.94 -44.34
C ALA A 464 11.60 7.96 -43.18
N GLY A 465 10.53 8.18 -42.39
CA GLY A 465 10.18 7.35 -41.23
C GLY A 465 11.07 7.54 -40.00
N ASN A 466 12.00 8.49 -40.01
CA ASN A 466 12.87 8.79 -38.87
C ASN A 466 12.16 9.75 -37.89
N LEU A 467 11.27 9.20 -37.06
CA LEU A 467 10.50 9.96 -36.06
C LEU A 467 11.39 10.67 -35.05
N ALA A 468 12.42 10.00 -34.52
CA ALA A 468 13.33 10.58 -33.52
C ALA A 468 14.11 11.76 -34.09
N GLY A 469 14.63 11.64 -35.31
CA GLY A 469 15.32 12.71 -36.02
C GLY A 469 14.42 13.91 -36.30
N ALA A 470 13.16 13.66 -36.69
CA ALA A 470 12.18 14.71 -36.92
C ALA A 470 11.77 15.45 -35.63
N GLN A 471 11.60 14.73 -34.51
CA GLN A 471 11.37 15.34 -33.19
C GLN A 471 12.54 16.21 -32.74
N SER A 472 13.78 15.73 -32.91
CA SER A 472 14.99 16.49 -32.59
C SER A 472 15.11 17.78 -33.41
N ALA A 473 14.81 17.70 -34.71
CA ALA A 473 14.79 18.87 -35.60
C ALA A 473 13.72 19.89 -35.20
N LEU A 474 12.51 19.44 -34.86
CA LEU A 474 11.44 20.31 -34.36
C LEU A 474 11.81 20.98 -33.02
N ALA A 475 12.44 20.26 -32.10
CA ALA A 475 12.92 20.82 -30.84
C ALA A 475 13.97 21.91 -31.07
N SER A 476 14.90 21.65 -32.00
CA SER A 476 15.95 22.61 -32.38
C SER A 476 15.37 23.88 -33.01
N ALA A 477 14.34 23.74 -33.85
CA ALA A 477 13.64 24.89 -34.43
C ALA A 477 12.97 25.78 -33.36
N ARG A 478 12.31 25.16 -32.36
CA ARG A 478 11.63 25.87 -31.26
C ARG A 478 12.58 26.61 -30.33
N GLU A 479 13.73 26.02 -30.04
CA GLU A 479 14.76 26.66 -29.22
C GLU A 479 15.32 27.91 -29.91
N ILE A 480 15.41 27.88 -31.25
CA ILE A 480 15.97 28.98 -32.04
C ILE A 480 14.96 30.11 -32.23
N GLU A 481 13.71 29.77 -32.54
CA GLU A 481 12.60 30.70 -32.72
C GLU A 481 11.28 30.05 -32.25
N PRO A 482 10.76 30.44 -31.07
CA PRO A 482 9.57 29.81 -30.49
C PRO A 482 8.31 29.89 -31.35
N ASN A 483 8.21 30.90 -32.23
CA ASN A 483 7.04 31.15 -33.07
C ASN A 483 7.35 31.02 -34.57
N VAL A 484 8.20 30.06 -34.95
CA VAL A 484 8.54 29.84 -36.36
C VAL A 484 7.33 29.29 -37.14
N PRO A 485 6.96 29.87 -38.31
CA PRO A 485 5.91 29.33 -39.16
C PRO A 485 6.17 27.87 -39.56
N GLY A 486 5.12 27.04 -39.56
CA GLY A 486 5.20 25.61 -39.91
C GLY A 486 5.45 24.67 -38.73
N GLN A 487 5.82 25.18 -37.55
CA GLN A 487 6.10 24.30 -36.39
C GLN A 487 4.88 23.48 -35.93
N ALA A 488 3.69 24.06 -35.99
CA ALA A 488 2.46 23.43 -35.49
C ALA A 488 2.03 22.28 -36.40
N GLU A 489 2.23 22.45 -37.70
CA GLU A 489 1.95 21.44 -38.71
C GLU A 489 2.88 20.23 -38.57
N LEU A 490 4.19 20.45 -38.51
CA LEU A 490 5.15 19.37 -38.28
C LEU A 490 4.89 18.64 -36.95
N ALA A 491 4.59 19.37 -35.87
CA ALA A 491 4.22 18.79 -34.59
C ALA A 491 2.92 17.98 -34.64
N GLY A 492 1.94 18.39 -35.45
CA GLY A 492 0.71 17.65 -35.69
C GLY A 492 0.98 16.33 -36.43
N ARG A 493 1.75 16.40 -37.52
CA ARG A 493 2.13 15.22 -38.32
C ARG A 493 2.98 14.23 -37.53
N LEU A 494 3.90 14.70 -36.67
CA LEU A 494 4.67 13.85 -35.77
C LEU A 494 3.80 13.10 -34.76
N ARG A 495 2.80 13.79 -34.18
CA ARG A 495 1.84 13.15 -33.28
C ARG A 495 1.04 12.07 -34.01
N ALA A 496 0.52 12.37 -35.20
CA ALA A 496 -0.22 11.39 -36.01
C ALA A 496 0.65 10.17 -36.34
N ALA A 497 1.89 10.38 -36.81
CA ALA A 497 2.79 9.29 -37.16
C ALA A 497 3.22 8.45 -35.94
N SER A 498 3.37 9.05 -34.76
CA SER A 498 3.66 8.30 -33.52
C SER A 498 2.49 7.44 -33.04
N LEU A 499 1.26 7.78 -33.42
CA LEU A 499 0.05 7.01 -33.07
C LEU A 499 -0.22 5.88 -34.06
N SER A 500 0.21 6.00 -35.31
CA SER A 500 0.06 4.96 -36.35
C SER A 500 1.20 3.94 -36.39
N GLY A 501 2.29 4.18 -35.65
CA GLY A 501 3.44 3.28 -35.53
C GLY A 501 3.41 2.35 -34.32
N ASN A 502 2.37 2.47 -33.47
CA ASN A 502 1.99 1.47 -32.47
C ASN A 502 0.85 0.62 -33.04
#